data_AF-A0A8S2GCC7-F1
#
_entry.id   AF-A0A8S2GCC7-F1
#
_cell.length_a   1.000
_cell.length_b   1.000
_cell.length_c   1.000
_cell.angle_alpha   90.00
_cell.angle_beta   90.00
_cell.angle_gamma   90.00
#
_symmetry.space_group_name_H-M   'P 1'
#
loop_
_entity.id
_entity.type
_entity.pdbx_description
1 polymer ?
#
loop_
_entity_poly.entity_id
_entity_poly.type
_entity_poly.pdbx_seq_one_letter_code
_entity_poly.pdbx_strand_id
1 'polypeptide(L)'
;FYVRQGKENKIKQVNKIDWSLLKNHSNRSLLELNKKLIKFRRRSNALRSDNIEIFHENLDNKLFAYTRWTENDKRVVVVLNFSKDQHHGYKVTHWPSP
;
A
#
# COMPACT_ATOMS: atom_id res chain seq x y z
N PHE A 1 53.14 2.88 28.94
CA PHE A 1 52.14 3.95 28.79
C PHE A 1 51.51 3.83 27.41
N TYR A 2 50.24 3.41 27.32
CA TYR A 2 49.51 3.36 26.05
C TYR A 2 48.30 4.29 26.17
N VAL A 3 48.29 5.36 25.37
CA VAL A 3 47.15 6.27 25.24
C VAL A 3 46.10 5.59 24.37
N ARG A 4 44.89 5.35 24.91
CA ARG A 4 43.74 4.92 24.10
C ARG A 4 43.31 6.08 23.21
N GLN A 5 43.43 5.89 21.89
CA GLN A 5 42.84 6.76 20.88
C GLN A 5 41.33 6.87 21.13
N GLY A 6 40.82 8.10 21.22
CA GLY A 6 39.40 8.38 21.39
C GLY A 6 38.61 7.85 20.20
N LYS A 7 37.64 6.97 20.45
CA LYS A 7 36.62 6.63 19.45
C LYS A 7 35.81 7.89 19.17
N GLU A 8 35.94 8.45 17.98
CA GLU A 8 35.01 9.45 17.46
C GLU A 8 33.60 8.84 17.48
N ASN A 9 32.74 9.36 18.36
CA ASN A 9 31.32 9.09 18.32
C ASN A 9 30.75 9.76 17.07
N LYS A 10 30.63 9.02 15.95
CA LYS A 10 29.77 9.42 14.83
C LYS A 10 28.34 9.51 15.33
N ILE A 11 27.90 10.71 15.70
CA ILE A 11 26.51 11.00 16.02
C ILE A 11 25.71 10.63 14.76
N LYS A 12 24.85 9.60 14.84
CA LYS A 12 23.86 9.32 13.80
C LYS A 12 23.02 10.59 13.63
N GLN A 13 23.18 11.27 12.50
CA GLN A 13 22.27 12.36 12.15
C GLN A 13 20.85 11.79 12.14
N VAL A 14 20.02 12.30 13.04
CA VAL A 14 18.59 11.98 13.05
C VAL A 14 18.00 12.66 11.83
N ASN A 15 17.66 11.87 10.81
CA ASN A 15 16.89 12.35 9.67
C ASN A 15 15.51 12.78 10.15
N LYS A 16 15.37 14.06 10.49
CA LYS A 16 14.09 14.64 10.90
C LYS A 16 13.14 14.65 9.71
N ILE A 17 11.86 14.39 9.98
CA ILE A 17 10.80 14.53 8.99
C ILE A 17 10.68 16.01 8.63
N ASP A 18 10.79 16.32 7.33
CA ASP A 18 10.51 17.65 6.83
C ASP A 18 9.00 17.85 6.63
N TRP A 19 8.35 18.40 7.66
CA TRP A 19 6.93 18.70 7.64
C TRP A 19 6.55 19.82 6.67
N SER A 20 7.51 20.65 6.23
CA SER A 20 7.25 21.72 5.28
C SER A 20 6.79 21.20 3.91
N LEU A 21 7.14 19.94 3.59
CA LEU A 21 6.71 19.22 2.39
C LEU A 21 5.19 19.09 2.27
N LEU A 22 4.42 19.19 3.37
CA LEU A 22 2.96 19.16 3.33
C LEU A 22 2.32 20.44 2.77
N LYS A 23 3.10 21.50 2.54
CA LYS A 23 2.61 22.76 1.96
C LYS A 23 2.25 22.63 0.47
N ASN A 24 2.87 21.69 -0.27
CA ASN A 24 2.54 21.49 -1.67
C ASN A 24 1.33 20.57 -1.85
N HIS A 25 0.62 20.77 -2.97
CA HIS A 25 -0.62 20.07 -3.26
C HIS A 25 -0.44 18.55 -3.36
N SER A 26 0.57 18.07 -4.09
CA SER A 26 0.79 16.64 -4.31
C SER A 26 0.99 15.85 -3.01
N ASN A 27 1.82 16.36 -2.10
CA ASN A 27 2.06 15.73 -0.80
C ASN A 27 0.82 15.80 0.10
N ARG A 28 0.06 16.89 0.03
CA ARG A 28 -1.23 16.99 0.73
C ARG A 28 -2.22 15.97 0.21
N SER A 29 -2.35 15.83 -1.11
CA SER A 29 -3.21 14.83 -1.73
C SER A 29 -2.81 13.40 -1.34
N LEU A 30 -1.52 13.10 -1.28
CA LEU A 30 -1.02 11.81 -0.82
C LEU A 30 -1.39 11.54 0.66
N LEU A 31 -1.25 12.54 1.53
CA LEU A 31 -1.67 12.43 2.93
C LEU A 31 -3.17 12.14 3.05
N GLU A 32 -4.00 12.86 2.30
CA GLU A 32 -5.45 12.67 2.31
C GLU A 32 -5.86 11.30 1.74
N LEU A 33 -5.18 10.83 0.69
CA LEU A 33 -5.37 9.47 0.17
C LEU A 33 -5.06 8.43 1.26
N ASN A 34 -3.92 8.55 1.95
CA ASN A 34 -3.55 7.63 3.03
C ASN A 34 -4.58 7.63 4.18
N LYS A 35 -5.07 8.80 4.60
CA LYS A 35 -6.15 8.90 5.60
C LYS A 35 -7.41 8.18 5.15
N LYS A 36 -7.81 8.32 3.88
CA LYS A 36 -8.97 7.62 3.30
C LYS A 36 -8.77 6.10 3.30
N LEU A 37 -7.59 5.61 2.89
CA LEU A 37 -7.25 4.18 2.89
C LEU A 37 -7.27 3.58 4.31
N ILE A 38 -6.68 4.27 5.29
CA ILE A 38 -6.70 3.84 6.71
C ILE A 38 -8.15 3.79 7.22
N LYS A 39 -8.96 4.81 6.93
CA LYS A 39 -10.38 4.84 7.30
C LYS A 39 -11.15 3.69 6.67
N PHE A 40 -10.90 3.37 5.40
CA PHE A 40 -11.54 2.27 4.70
C PHE A 40 -11.16 0.91 5.31
N ARG A 41 -9.87 0.67 5.54
CA ARG A 41 -9.37 -0.54 6.24
C ARG A 41 -10.00 -0.72 7.62
N ARG A 42 -10.15 0.36 8.40
CA ARG A 42 -10.78 0.28 9.72
C ARG A 42 -12.24 -0.15 9.65
N ARG A 43 -12.99 0.34 8.66
CA ARG A 43 -14.43 0.05 8.47
C ARG A 43 -14.72 -1.29 7.81
N SER A 44 -13.80 -1.83 7.01
CA SER A 44 -13.97 -3.13 6.35
C SER A 44 -13.25 -4.24 7.12
N ASN A 45 -14.01 -5.16 7.72
CA ASN A 45 -13.45 -6.35 8.38
C ASN A 45 -12.73 -7.25 7.38
N ALA A 46 -13.23 -7.35 6.14
CA ALA A 46 -12.62 -8.11 5.05
C ALA A 46 -11.20 -7.65 4.71
N LEU A 47 -10.90 -6.35 4.87
CA LEU A 47 -9.55 -5.83 4.69
C LEU A 47 -8.62 -6.07 5.89
N ARG A 48 -9.11 -6.67 6.97
CA ARG A 48 -8.34 -6.98 8.18
C ARG A 48 -8.31 -8.47 8.55
N SER A 49 -9.03 -9.32 7.82
CA SER A 49 -8.94 -10.78 7.95
C SER A 49 -7.55 -11.34 7.55
N ASP A 50 -7.37 -12.65 7.68
CA ASP A 50 -6.21 -13.33 7.09
C ASP A 50 -6.55 -13.99 5.75
N ASN A 51 -7.84 -14.07 5.43
CA ASN A 51 -8.34 -14.62 4.18
C ASN A 51 -7.95 -13.71 2.99
N ILE A 52 -7.18 -14.28 2.08
CA ILE A 52 -6.73 -13.66 0.84
C ILE A 52 -6.59 -14.72 -0.25
N GLU A 53 -7.00 -14.38 -1.46
CA GLU A 53 -6.82 -15.22 -2.64
C GLU A 53 -6.49 -14.34 -3.84
N ILE A 54 -5.45 -14.72 -4.57
CA ILE A 54 -5.08 -14.13 -5.85
C ILE A 54 -5.83 -14.91 -6.92
N PHE A 55 -6.66 -14.23 -7.71
CA PHE A 55 -7.51 -14.90 -8.70
C PHE A 55 -7.27 -14.40 -10.13
N HIS A 56 -6.48 -13.34 -10.31
CA HIS A 56 -6.16 -12.80 -11.63
C HIS A 56 -4.77 -12.19 -11.66
N GLU A 57 -3.92 -12.69 -12.55
CA GLU A 57 -2.58 -12.16 -12.82
C GLU A 57 -2.39 -11.98 -14.33
N ASN A 58 -1.90 -10.82 -14.74
CA ASN A 58 -1.54 -10.54 -16.12
C ASN A 58 -0.24 -9.72 -16.12
N LEU A 59 0.88 -10.42 -16.22
CA LEU A 59 2.22 -9.83 -16.13
C LEU A 59 2.51 -8.88 -17.30
N ASP A 60 2.02 -9.21 -18.51
CA ASP A 60 2.23 -8.40 -19.71
C ASP A 60 1.62 -7.00 -19.55
N ASN A 61 0.39 -6.94 -19.03
CA ASN A 61 -0.30 -5.67 -18.74
C ASN A 61 0.02 -5.11 -17.35
N LYS A 62 0.84 -5.82 -16.55
CA LYS A 62 1.19 -5.47 -15.16
C LYS A 62 -0.05 -5.26 -14.29
N LEU A 63 -1.02 -6.15 -14.46
CA LEU A 63 -2.29 -6.17 -13.72
C LEU A 63 -2.34 -7.35 -12.76
N PHE A 64 -2.87 -7.11 -11.58
CA PHE A 64 -2.99 -8.10 -10.52
C PHE A 64 -4.28 -7.86 -9.74
N ALA A 65 -5.06 -8.90 -9.48
CA ALA A 65 -6.25 -8.80 -8.63
C ALA A 65 -6.30 -9.91 -7.58
N TYR A 66 -6.72 -9.50 -6.39
CA TYR A 66 -6.93 -10.40 -5.27
C TYR A 66 -8.22 -10.05 -4.54
N THR A 67 -8.77 -11.05 -3.85
CA THR A 67 -9.95 -10.90 -3.00
C THR A 67 -9.59 -11.13 -1.56
N ARG A 68 -10.30 -10.45 -0.66
CA ARG A 68 -10.25 -10.67 0.78
C ARG A 68 -11.65 -10.71 1.36
N TRP A 69 -11.88 -11.61 2.30
CA TRP A 69 -13.21 -11.81 2.86
C TRP A 69 -13.19 -12.11 4.35
N THR A 70 -14.37 -12.17 4.95
CA THR A 70 -14.62 -12.77 6.27
C THR A 70 -15.64 -13.89 6.11
N GLU A 71 -15.70 -14.82 7.06
CA GLU A 71 -16.72 -15.89 7.07
C GLU A 71 -18.17 -15.37 7.01
N ASN A 72 -18.43 -14.15 7.48
CA ASN A 72 -19.75 -13.50 7.43
C ASN A 72 -19.99 -12.71 6.12
N ASP A 73 -19.56 -13.25 4.98
CA ASP A 73 -19.86 -12.85 3.60
C ASP A 73 -19.42 -11.46 3.10
N LYS A 74 -18.75 -10.65 3.94
CA LYS A 74 -18.16 -9.40 3.45
C LYS A 74 -16.92 -9.72 2.63
N ARG A 75 -16.99 -9.46 1.32
CA ARG A 75 -15.89 -9.61 0.36
C ARG A 75 -15.45 -8.27 -0.24
N VAL A 76 -14.15 -8.12 -0.44
CA VAL A 76 -13.54 -6.97 -1.12
C VAL A 76 -12.59 -7.48 -2.18
N VAL A 77 -12.81 -7.06 -3.42
CA VAL A 77 -11.87 -7.28 -4.54
C VAL A 77 -10.99 -6.05 -4.69
N VAL A 78 -9.68 -6.28 -4.84
CA VAL A 78 -8.68 -5.25 -5.11
C VAL A 78 -8.04 -5.54 -6.45
N VAL A 79 -8.10 -4.58 -7.36
CA VAL A 79 -7.45 -4.62 -8.68
C VAL A 79 -6.33 -3.60 -8.69
N LEU A 80 -5.11 -4.03 -9.00
CA LEU A 80 -3.90 -3.23 -9.06
C LEU A 80 -3.42 -3.13 -10.50
N ASN A 81 -3.24 -1.91 -10.99
CA ASN A 81 -2.59 -1.59 -12.25
C ASN A 81 -1.23 -0.96 -11.96
N PHE A 82 -0.16 -1.70 -12.25
CA PHE A 82 1.22 -1.24 -12.09
C PHE A 82 1.81 -0.69 -13.39
N SER A 83 1.04 -0.66 -14.48
CA SER A 83 1.43 -0.02 -15.73
C SER A 83 1.18 1.49 -15.69
N LYS A 84 1.72 2.20 -16.68
CA LYS A 84 1.39 3.61 -16.92
C LYS A 84 0.12 3.76 -17.75
N ASP A 85 -0.37 2.66 -18.32
CA ASP A 85 -1.43 2.64 -19.31
C ASP A 85 -2.80 2.55 -18.64
N GLN A 86 -3.79 3.18 -19.26
CA GLN A 86 -5.19 3.02 -18.88
C GLN A 86 -5.82 1.90 -19.70
N HIS A 87 -6.37 0.89 -19.02
CA HIS A 87 -6.97 -0.28 -19.65
C HIS A 87 -8.48 -0.15 -19.73
N HIS A 88 -8.97 0.51 -20.78
CA HIS A 88 -10.41 0.64 -21.03
C HIS A 88 -11.01 -0.68 -21.54
N GLY A 89 -12.14 -1.12 -20.97
CA GLY A 89 -12.81 -2.35 -21.37
C GLY A 89 -12.09 -3.64 -20.96
N TYR A 90 -11.06 -3.55 -20.12
CA TYR A 90 -10.35 -4.72 -19.61
C TYR A 90 -11.27 -5.61 -18.77
N LYS A 91 -11.25 -6.91 -19.05
CA LYS A 91 -12.03 -7.91 -18.32
C LYS A 91 -11.13 -8.68 -17.37
N VAL A 92 -11.43 -8.58 -16.08
CA VAL A 92 -10.84 -9.46 -15.06
C VAL A 92 -11.57 -10.80 -15.12
N THR A 93 -10.84 -11.88 -15.37
CA THR A 93 -11.38 -13.25 -15.46
C THR A 93 -11.42 -13.92 -14.09
N HIS A 94 -12.14 -15.04 -13.96
CA HIS A 94 -12.25 -15.82 -12.72
C HIS A 94 -12.75 -14.99 -11.52
N TRP A 95 -13.74 -14.13 -11.77
CA TRP A 95 -14.31 -13.27 -10.73
C TRP A 95 -14.82 -14.13 -9.57
N PRO A 96 -14.44 -13.83 -8.32
CA PRO A 96 -14.80 -14.66 -7.18
C PRO A 96 -16.32 -14.63 -6.99
N SER A 97 -16.95 -15.81 -6.95
CA SER A 97 -18.40 -15.98 -6.81
C SER A 97 -18.91 -15.35 -5.51
N PRO A 98 -20.12 -14.76 -5.47
CA PRO A 98 -20.65 -14.07 -4.29
C PRO A 98 -20.45 -14.84 -2.99
#